data_AF-A0A2A2SE59-F1
#
_entry.id   AF-A0A2A2SE59-F1
#
_cell.length_a   1.000
_cell.length_b   1.000
_cell.length_c   1.000
_cell.angle_alpha   90.00
_cell.angle_beta   90.00
_cell.angle_gamma   90.00
#
_symmetry.space_group_name_H-M   'P 1'
#
loop_
_entity.id
_entity.type
_entity.pdbx_description
1 polymer ?
#
loop_
_entity_poly.entity_id
_entity_poly.type
_entity_poly.pdbx_seq_one_letter_code
_entity_poly.pdbx_strand_id
1 'polypeptide(L)'
;MKPAAIATLAAICLGSTPGCSRAEQPAERNAEAAATSAPAVAAEPRPKSRSTPRPAGDRAGSRVLGEKDFTLRGEPACEIRFAYAGREAENLFWEEPCAAVTAKMMTRQELEALGKWGRLDDFAKKFVQALPGGRVLYVEGGFSASVYPVGTTGSTYEVPVAD
;
A
#
# COMPACT_ATOMS: atom_id res chain seq x y z
N MET A 1 27.35 -13.51 42.48
CA MET A 1 28.43 -14.35 41.91
C MET A 1 27.92 -14.96 40.61
N LYS A 2 28.56 -14.63 39.48
CA LYS A 2 28.58 -15.41 38.22
C LYS A 2 29.66 -16.50 38.38
N PRO A 3 29.65 -17.64 37.66
CA PRO A 3 29.99 -17.72 36.22
C PRO A 3 28.98 -18.58 35.40
N ALA A 4 28.74 -18.31 34.11
CA ALA A 4 29.49 -18.75 32.89
C ALA A 4 29.45 -20.28 32.69
N ALA A 5 29.24 -20.88 31.51
CA ALA A 5 29.78 -20.59 30.18
C ALA A 5 28.98 -21.40 29.10
N ILE A 6 28.64 -20.86 27.92
CA ILE A 6 29.37 -20.86 26.60
C ILE A 6 29.38 -22.22 25.87
N ALA A 7 28.83 -22.27 24.64
CA ALA A 7 29.54 -22.58 23.37
C ALA A 7 28.54 -23.04 22.25
N THR A 8 28.32 -22.28 21.16
CA THR A 8 28.96 -22.35 19.79
C THR A 8 28.70 -23.68 19.03
N LEU A 9 28.36 -23.79 17.73
CA LEU A 9 28.93 -23.22 16.49
C LEU A 9 28.09 -23.68 15.25
N ALA A 10 27.94 -22.79 14.23
CA ALA A 10 28.23 -22.98 12.77
C ALA A 10 27.54 -24.11 11.94
N ALA A 11 27.40 -24.10 10.60
CA ALA A 11 27.71 -23.21 9.48
C ALA A 11 27.03 -23.73 8.17
N ILE A 12 26.72 -22.80 7.25
CA ILE A 12 26.99 -22.78 5.78
C ILE A 12 26.60 -23.99 4.89
N CYS A 13 25.86 -23.74 3.78
CA CYS A 13 26.28 -24.05 2.40
C CYS A 13 25.31 -23.54 1.31
N LEU A 14 25.90 -22.89 0.29
CA LEU A 14 25.31 -22.48 -0.99
C LEU A 14 25.05 -23.70 -1.90
N GLY A 15 24.09 -23.58 -2.83
CA GLY A 15 23.93 -24.51 -3.95
C GLY A 15 23.19 -23.90 -5.14
N SER A 16 23.93 -23.65 -6.23
CA SER A 16 23.50 -23.16 -7.54
C SER A 16 22.81 -24.24 -8.38
N THR A 17 21.83 -23.88 -9.22
CA THR A 17 21.44 -24.68 -10.39
C THR A 17 21.39 -23.82 -11.65
N PRO A 18 22.22 -24.10 -12.68
CA PRO A 18 22.01 -23.64 -14.04
C PRO A 18 21.16 -24.68 -14.79
N GLY A 19 20.22 -24.23 -15.62
CA GLY A 19 19.34 -25.13 -16.37
C GLY A 19 18.73 -24.46 -17.60
N CYS A 20 19.56 -24.10 -18.57
CA CYS A 20 19.13 -23.84 -19.94
C CYS A 20 18.65 -25.16 -20.57
N SER A 21 17.47 -25.18 -21.18
CA SER A 21 17.11 -26.18 -22.18
C SER A 21 16.27 -25.54 -23.26
N ARG A 22 16.94 -25.29 -24.38
CA ARG A 22 16.41 -24.98 -25.70
C ARG A 22 16.12 -26.32 -26.36
N ALA A 23 14.87 -26.56 -26.75
CA ALA A 23 14.48 -27.61 -27.69
C ALA A 23 13.74 -26.88 -28.83
N GLU A 24 14.41 -26.65 -29.95
CA GLU A 24 14.45 -27.55 -31.13
C GLU A 24 13.08 -27.67 -31.80
N GLN A 25 13.04 -27.06 -32.99
CA GLN A 25 11.95 -27.15 -33.96
C GLN A 25 11.88 -28.57 -34.53
N PRO A 26 10.68 -28.97 -34.97
CA PRO A 26 10.59 -29.67 -36.25
C PRO A 26 9.81 -28.83 -37.25
N ALA A 27 10.46 -28.52 -38.37
CA ALA A 27 9.80 -28.24 -39.62
C ALA A 27 9.22 -29.54 -40.17
N GLU A 28 8.01 -29.52 -40.70
CA GLU A 28 7.69 -30.23 -41.95
C GLU A 28 6.33 -29.82 -42.52
N ARG A 29 6.31 -29.75 -43.86
CA ARG A 29 5.19 -29.92 -44.79
C ARG A 29 4.43 -28.69 -45.30
N ASN A 30 4.92 -28.17 -46.43
CA ASN A 30 4.10 -27.58 -47.49
C ASN A 30 3.26 -28.67 -48.18
N ALA A 31 1.97 -28.40 -48.42
CA ALA A 31 1.26 -28.66 -49.69
C ALA A 31 -0.23 -28.26 -49.60
N GLU A 32 -0.54 -27.14 -50.25
CA GLU A 32 -1.69 -26.84 -51.12
C GLU A 32 -3.17 -27.04 -50.72
N ALA A 33 -3.89 -25.93 -50.96
CA ALA A 33 -5.21 -25.81 -51.61
C ALA A 33 -6.47 -26.23 -50.84
N ALA A 34 -7.12 -25.22 -50.24
CA ALA A 34 -8.57 -25.04 -50.38
C ALA A 34 -8.90 -23.55 -50.30
N ALA A 35 -9.10 -22.93 -51.46
CA ALA A 35 -9.73 -21.62 -51.56
C ALA A 35 -11.20 -21.75 -51.12
N THR A 36 -11.61 -20.98 -50.13
CA THR A 36 -13.01 -20.61 -49.93
C THR A 36 -13.03 -19.15 -49.50
N SER A 37 -13.46 -18.33 -50.45
CA SER A 37 -13.69 -16.91 -50.30
C SER A 37 -14.85 -16.66 -49.32
N ALA A 38 -14.56 -15.93 -48.24
CA ALA A 38 -15.56 -15.19 -47.49
C ALA A 38 -14.91 -13.87 -47.04
N PRO A 39 -15.39 -12.70 -47.46
CA PRO A 39 -14.91 -11.44 -46.92
C PRO A 39 -15.51 -11.26 -45.52
N ALA A 40 -14.81 -11.75 -44.50
CA ALA A 40 -15.04 -11.32 -43.13
C ALA A 40 -14.33 -9.96 -42.95
N VAL A 41 -15.13 -8.93 -42.73
CA VAL A 41 -14.71 -7.57 -42.42
C VAL A 41 -13.63 -7.61 -41.33
N ALA A 42 -12.43 -7.18 -41.69
CA ALA A 42 -11.31 -7.09 -40.77
C ALA A 42 -11.71 -6.16 -39.61
N ALA A 43 -11.83 -6.74 -38.42
CA ALA A 43 -11.92 -5.97 -37.19
C ALA A 43 -10.66 -5.10 -37.08
N GLU A 44 -10.87 -3.78 -37.10
CA GLU A 44 -9.82 -2.82 -36.80
C GLU A 44 -9.13 -3.18 -35.48
N PRO A 45 -7.79 -3.20 -35.43
CA PRO A 45 -7.07 -3.42 -34.19
C PRO A 45 -7.32 -2.20 -33.29
N ARG A 46 -8.13 -2.40 -32.24
CA ARG A 46 -8.26 -1.42 -31.15
C ARG A 46 -6.86 -1.09 -30.63
N PRO A 47 -6.47 0.20 -30.58
CA PRO A 47 -5.17 0.56 -30.05
C PRO A 47 -5.11 0.09 -28.59
N LYS A 48 -4.13 -0.76 -28.28
CA LYS A 48 -3.75 -1.07 -26.89
C LYS A 48 -3.32 0.25 -26.27
N SER A 49 -4.19 0.86 -25.46
CA SER A 49 -3.82 1.99 -24.60
C SER A 49 -2.66 1.54 -23.71
N ARG A 50 -1.46 1.94 -24.11
CA ARG A 50 -0.25 1.86 -23.30
C ARG A 50 -0.48 2.81 -22.13
N SER A 51 -0.87 2.27 -20.97
CA SER A 51 -0.87 3.02 -19.72
C SER A 51 0.52 3.62 -19.54
N THR A 52 0.62 4.92 -19.77
CA THR A 52 1.86 5.64 -19.59
C THR A 52 2.12 5.67 -18.09
N PRO A 53 3.32 5.29 -17.59
CA PRO A 53 3.65 5.47 -16.19
C PRO A 53 3.44 6.94 -15.85
N ARG A 54 2.50 7.23 -14.94
CA ARG A 54 2.27 8.61 -14.48
C ARG A 54 3.60 9.13 -13.94
N PRO A 55 4.12 10.26 -14.43
CA PRO A 55 5.39 10.79 -13.98
C PRO A 55 5.33 11.02 -12.46
N ALA A 56 6.44 10.73 -11.77
CA ALA A 56 6.61 10.92 -10.33
C ALA A 56 6.61 12.41 -9.89
N GLY A 57 5.92 13.28 -10.62
CA GLY A 57 5.78 14.72 -10.37
C GLY A 57 4.70 15.09 -9.36
N ASP A 58 4.03 14.11 -8.75
CA ASP A 58 2.97 14.30 -7.76
C ASP A 58 3.46 14.17 -6.29
N ARG A 59 4.76 14.30 -6.01
CA ARG A 59 5.30 14.14 -4.64
C ARG A 59 5.16 15.39 -3.76
N ALA A 60 4.06 16.12 -3.86
CA ALA A 60 3.86 17.37 -3.11
C ALA A 60 2.76 17.21 -2.05
N GLY A 61 3.12 16.60 -0.92
CA GLY A 61 2.30 16.62 0.30
C GLY A 61 1.66 15.30 0.70
N SER A 62 1.26 15.22 1.98
CA SER A 62 0.54 14.08 2.55
C SER A 62 -0.90 14.03 2.05
N ARG A 63 -1.39 12.84 1.66
CA ARG A 63 -2.72 12.64 1.07
C ARG A 63 -3.26 11.24 1.30
N VAL A 64 -4.59 11.13 1.36
CA VAL A 64 -5.30 9.86 1.16
C VAL A 64 -5.33 9.60 -0.35
N LEU A 65 -4.96 8.39 -0.75
CA LEU A 65 -4.82 7.97 -2.15
C LEU A 65 -6.06 7.22 -2.65
N GLY A 66 -6.79 6.57 -1.74
CA GLY A 66 -8.03 5.87 -2.05
C GLY A 66 -8.48 4.99 -0.90
N GLU A 67 -9.73 4.57 -0.99
CA GLU A 67 -10.39 3.66 -0.05
C GLU A 67 -11.01 2.51 -0.85
N LYS A 68 -11.05 1.32 -0.25
CA LYS A 68 -11.61 0.13 -0.88
C LYS A 68 -12.24 -0.79 0.14
N ASP A 69 -13.50 -1.16 -0.10
CA ASP A 69 -14.16 -2.21 0.68
C ASP A 69 -13.53 -3.58 0.42
N PHE A 70 -13.35 -4.35 1.49
CA PHE A 70 -12.95 -5.74 1.44
C PHE A 70 -13.52 -6.52 2.62
N THR A 71 -13.25 -7.82 2.65
CA THR A 71 -13.66 -8.69 3.77
C THR A 71 -12.42 -9.07 4.58
N LEU A 72 -12.41 -8.70 5.86
CA LEU A 72 -11.38 -9.09 6.83
C LEU A 72 -11.98 -10.11 7.80
N ARG A 73 -11.47 -11.35 7.77
CA ARG A 73 -11.91 -12.43 8.67
C ARG A 73 -13.43 -12.72 8.63
N GLY A 74 -14.06 -12.47 7.49
CA GLY A 74 -15.51 -12.69 7.30
C GLY A 74 -16.38 -11.45 7.52
N GLU A 75 -15.80 -10.37 8.05
CA GLU A 75 -16.52 -9.12 8.32
C GLU A 75 -16.19 -8.03 7.27
N PRO A 76 -17.09 -7.09 6.99
CA PRO A 76 -16.80 -5.92 6.16
C PRO A 76 -15.71 -5.04 6.76
N ALA A 77 -14.76 -4.61 5.94
CA ALA A 77 -13.65 -3.76 6.35
C ALA A 77 -13.26 -2.78 5.24
N CYS A 78 -12.59 -1.70 5.63
CA CYS A 78 -12.09 -0.67 4.72
C CYS A 78 -10.56 -0.70 4.64
N GLU A 79 -10.02 -0.85 3.44
CA GLU A 79 -8.61 -0.60 3.15
C GLU A 79 -8.43 0.87 2.77
N ILE A 80 -7.66 1.61 3.56
CA ILE A 80 -7.32 3.01 3.34
C ILE A 80 -5.87 3.07 2.84
N ARG A 81 -5.68 3.53 1.61
CA ARG A 81 -4.36 3.77 1.03
C ARG A 81 -3.99 5.24 1.20
N PHE A 82 -2.82 5.53 1.75
CA PHE A 82 -2.38 6.90 2.01
C PHE A 82 -0.88 7.07 1.80
N ALA A 83 -0.40 8.31 1.70
CA ALA A 83 1.03 8.61 1.66
C ALA A 83 1.33 9.87 2.45
N TYR A 84 2.40 9.85 3.23
CA TYR A 84 3.00 11.04 3.84
C TYR A 84 3.94 11.73 2.85
N ALA A 85 4.12 13.05 3.00
CA ALA A 85 5.05 13.78 2.16
C ALA A 85 6.47 13.18 2.25
N GLY A 86 7.06 12.87 1.10
CA GLY A 86 8.38 12.26 1.02
C GLY A 86 8.46 10.79 1.44
N ARG A 87 7.33 10.12 1.68
CA ARG A 87 7.26 8.69 2.03
C ARG A 87 6.48 7.91 0.97
N GLU A 88 6.75 6.61 0.91
CA GLU A 88 6.00 5.69 0.07
C GLU A 88 4.57 5.52 0.57
N ALA A 89 3.68 5.05 -0.30
CA ALA A 89 2.30 4.78 0.07
C ALA A 89 2.21 3.60 1.05
N GLU A 90 1.35 3.74 2.05
CA GLU A 90 1.03 2.74 3.06
C GLU A 90 -0.46 2.38 2.98
N ASN A 91 -0.80 1.21 3.54
CA ASN A 91 -2.17 0.72 3.66
C ASN A 91 -2.53 0.57 5.15
N LEU A 92 -3.72 1.03 5.51
CA LEU A 92 -4.35 0.82 6.81
C LEU A 92 -5.65 0.03 6.61
N PHE A 93 -5.94 -0.89 7.51
CA PHE A 93 -7.19 -1.65 7.50
C PHE A 93 -8.04 -1.27 8.71
N TRP A 94 -9.30 -0.93 8.46
CA TRP A 94 -10.27 -0.53 9.47
C TRP A 94 -11.45 -1.51 9.48
N GLU A 95 -11.88 -1.98 10.64
CA GLU A 95 -12.90 -3.04 10.82
C GLU A 95 -14.34 -2.51 10.69
N GLU A 96 -14.59 -1.66 9.71
CA GLU A 96 -15.91 -1.16 9.30
C GLU A 96 -15.93 -0.97 7.78
N PRO A 97 -17.08 -1.05 7.09
CA PRO A 97 -17.15 -0.77 5.65
C PRO A 97 -16.74 0.67 5.36
N CYS A 98 -16.15 0.95 4.19
CA CYS A 98 -15.66 2.29 3.85
C CYS A 98 -16.77 3.35 3.89
N ALA A 99 -18.03 2.97 3.63
CA ALA A 99 -19.17 3.88 3.75
C ALA A 99 -19.40 4.43 5.18
N ALA A 100 -18.90 3.75 6.21
CA ALA A 100 -18.97 4.15 7.61
C ALA A 100 -17.68 4.84 8.10
N VAL A 101 -16.65 4.93 7.25
CA VAL A 101 -15.32 5.41 7.62
C VAL A 101 -15.03 6.75 6.96
N THR A 102 -14.41 7.65 7.70
CA THR A 102 -13.86 8.91 7.19
C THR A 102 -12.34 8.91 7.39
N ALA A 103 -11.57 8.86 6.31
CA ALA A 103 -10.12 9.04 6.34
C ALA A 103 -9.70 10.41 5.79
N LYS A 104 -8.93 11.18 6.58
CA LYS A 104 -8.48 12.52 6.20
C LYS A 104 -7.04 12.78 6.63
N MET A 105 -6.31 13.54 5.82
CA MET A 105 -5.03 14.12 6.23
C MET A 105 -5.29 15.43 6.97
N MET A 106 -5.07 15.44 8.28
CA MET A 106 -5.36 16.57 9.15
C MET A 106 -4.08 17.26 9.64
N THR A 107 -4.13 18.58 9.67
CA THR A 107 -3.16 19.44 10.33
C THR A 107 -3.40 19.48 11.84
N ARG A 108 -2.42 20.01 12.58
CA ARG A 108 -2.57 20.26 14.03
C ARG A 108 -3.81 21.12 14.33
N GLN A 109 -4.05 22.16 13.55
CA GLN A 109 -5.15 23.10 13.76
C GLN A 109 -6.51 22.43 13.57
N GLU A 110 -6.64 21.53 12.59
CA GLU A 110 -7.87 20.76 12.38
C GLU A 110 -8.09 19.77 13.54
N LEU A 111 -7.05 19.10 14.03
CA LEU A 111 -7.14 18.25 15.22
C LEU A 111 -7.49 19.03 16.49
N GLU A 112 -6.98 20.25 16.64
CA GLU A 112 -7.32 21.17 17.74
C GLU A 112 -8.79 21.58 17.66
N ALA A 113 -9.28 21.94 16.47
CA ALA A 113 -10.67 22.33 16.25
C ALA A 113 -11.67 21.20 16.56
N LEU A 114 -11.27 19.95 16.37
CA LEU A 114 -12.07 18.77 16.73
C LEU A 114 -11.87 18.30 18.19
N GLY A 115 -11.07 19.01 18.98
CA GLY A 115 -10.73 18.61 20.35
C GLY A 115 -9.86 17.34 20.46
N LYS A 116 -9.43 16.77 19.33
CA LYS A 116 -8.67 15.52 19.27
C LYS A 116 -7.20 15.72 19.62
N TRP A 117 -6.64 16.90 19.33
CA TRP A 117 -5.25 17.25 19.66
C TRP A 117 -4.94 17.10 21.16
N GLY A 118 -5.89 17.49 22.03
CA GLY A 118 -5.72 17.41 23.47
C GLY A 118 -5.54 15.98 23.99
N ARG A 119 -6.08 14.99 23.26
CA ARG A 119 -6.05 13.56 23.62
C ARG A 119 -4.78 12.84 23.25
N LEU A 120 -4.01 13.40 22.30
CA LEU A 120 -2.71 12.87 21.97
C LEU A 120 -1.77 13.04 23.16
N ASP A 121 -1.01 12.01 23.49
CA ASP A 121 0.08 12.13 24.46
C ASP A 121 1.21 13.01 23.90
N ASP A 122 2.14 13.42 24.77
CA ASP A 122 3.26 14.28 24.37
C ASP A 122 4.19 13.64 23.34
N PHE A 123 4.22 12.31 23.27
CA PHE A 123 5.01 11.57 22.30
C PHE A 123 4.38 11.69 20.91
N ALA A 124 3.10 11.37 20.78
CA ALA A 124 2.30 11.50 19.56
C ALA A 124 2.29 12.94 19.05
N LYS A 125 2.10 13.93 19.94
CA LYS A 125 2.14 15.36 19.58
C LYS A 125 3.46 15.74 18.91
N LYS A 126 4.60 15.27 19.43
CA LYS A 126 5.93 15.53 18.84
C LYS A 126 6.03 14.96 17.43
N PHE A 127 5.55 13.73 17.20
CA PHE A 127 5.62 13.12 15.87
C PHE A 127 4.69 13.78 14.87
N VAL A 128 3.46 14.14 15.26
CA VAL A 128 2.55 14.88 14.37
C VAL A 128 3.18 16.21 13.93
N GLN A 129 3.83 16.92 14.85
CA GLN A 129 4.51 18.19 14.53
C GLN A 129 5.76 18.01 13.65
N ALA A 130 6.44 16.88 13.79
CA ALA A 130 7.65 16.57 13.02
C ALA A 130 7.36 16.02 11.60
N LEU A 131 6.10 15.72 11.27
CA LEU A 131 5.74 15.15 9.98
C LEU A 131 6.01 16.15 8.83
N PRO A 132 6.75 15.73 7.79
CA PRO A 132 6.87 16.50 6.57
C PRO A 132 5.48 16.78 5.97
N GLY A 133 5.23 18.04 5.62
CA GLY A 133 3.92 18.49 5.14
C GLY A 133 2.88 18.79 6.24
N GLY A 134 3.23 18.62 7.52
CA GLY A 134 2.43 19.08 8.67
C GLY A 134 1.05 18.46 8.79
N ARG A 135 0.86 17.27 8.21
CA ARG A 135 -0.42 16.56 8.15
C ARG A 135 -0.23 15.12 8.60
N VAL A 136 -1.15 14.65 9.44
CA VAL A 136 -1.25 13.28 9.94
C VAL A 136 -2.55 12.64 9.45
N LEU A 137 -2.55 11.34 9.19
CA LEU A 137 -3.76 10.59 8.90
C LEU A 137 -4.63 10.51 10.16
N TYR A 138 -5.88 10.94 10.01
CA TYR A 138 -6.97 10.75 10.97
C TYR A 138 -8.00 9.84 10.32
N VAL A 139 -8.46 8.83 11.06
CA VAL A 139 -9.53 7.92 10.64
C VAL A 139 -10.59 7.89 11.72
N GLU A 140 -11.84 8.00 11.30
CA GLU A 140 -13.01 7.96 12.16
C GLU A 140 -14.01 6.99 11.58
N GLY A 141 -14.47 6.05 12.41
CA GLY A 141 -15.57 5.15 12.13
C GLY A 141 -16.81 5.50 12.96
N GLY A 142 -17.75 4.57 13.09
CA GLY A 142 -19.00 4.80 13.80
C GLY A 142 -18.86 4.97 15.31
N PHE A 143 -17.84 4.34 15.91
CA PHE A 143 -17.66 4.30 17.37
C PHE A 143 -16.24 4.64 17.85
N SER A 144 -15.29 4.77 16.94
CA SER A 144 -13.89 5.02 17.27
C SER A 144 -13.26 5.98 16.28
N ALA A 145 -12.19 6.63 16.73
CA ALA A 145 -11.37 7.49 15.90
C ALA A 145 -9.92 7.36 16.34
N SER A 146 -8.99 7.38 15.39
CA SER A 146 -7.56 7.21 15.62
C SER A 146 -6.73 8.15 14.75
N VAL A 147 -5.59 8.57 15.27
CA VAL A 147 -4.56 9.33 14.55
C VAL A 147 -3.35 8.43 14.32
N TYR A 148 -2.71 8.54 13.16
CA TYR A 148 -1.67 7.62 12.73
C TYR A 148 -0.30 8.30 12.51
N PRO A 149 0.35 8.82 13.57
CA PRO A 149 1.68 9.43 13.45
C PRO A 149 2.77 8.42 13.05
N VAL A 150 3.93 8.95 12.62
CA VAL A 150 5.13 8.15 12.30
C VAL A 150 6.08 8.19 13.47
N GLY A 151 6.38 7.05 14.07
CA GLY A 151 7.26 6.94 15.25
C GLY A 151 8.74 7.04 14.92
N THR A 152 9.58 6.83 15.95
CA THR A 152 11.05 6.87 15.84
C THR A 152 11.62 5.83 14.87
N THR A 153 10.95 4.70 14.71
CA THR A 153 11.35 3.62 13.79
C THR A 153 10.98 3.92 12.34
N GLY A 154 10.29 5.05 12.08
CA GLY A 154 9.74 5.36 10.76
C GLY A 154 8.47 4.60 10.41
N SER A 155 7.92 3.79 11.33
CA SER A 155 6.65 3.09 11.15
C SER A 155 5.48 3.94 11.61
N THR A 156 4.36 3.84 10.90
CA THR A 156 3.08 4.39 11.32
C THR A 156 2.53 3.57 12.49
N TYR A 157 1.99 4.22 13.52
CA TYR A 157 1.34 3.55 14.66
C TYR A 157 0.01 4.22 14.98
N GLU A 158 -0.87 3.50 15.66
CA GLU A 158 -2.20 3.97 16.01
C GLU A 158 -2.23 4.70 17.35
N VAL A 159 -2.91 5.86 17.40
CA VAL A 159 -3.22 6.59 18.63
C VAL A 159 -4.73 6.83 18.70
N PRO A 160 -5.47 6.11 19.56
CA PRO A 160 -6.90 6.29 19.73
C PRO A 160 -7.22 7.71 20.24
N VAL A 161 -8.25 8.33 19.67
CA VAL A 161 -8.75 9.68 20.02
C VAL A 161 -10.28 9.74 20.15
N ALA A 162 -10.96 8.59 20.26
CA ALA A 162 -12.40 8.52 20.54
C ALA A 162 -12.77 9.18 21.89
N ASP A 163 -14.04 9.57 22.05
CA ASP A 163 -14.58 10.23 23.26
C ASP A 163 -14.73 9.29 24.45
#